data_AF-A0A7U4QUF9-F1
#
_entry.id   AF-A0A7U4QUF9-F1
#
_cell.length_a   1.000
_cell.length_b   1.000
_cell.length_c   1.000
_cell.angle_alpha   90.00
_cell.angle_beta   90.00
_cell.angle_gamma   90.00
#
_symmetry.space_group_name_H-M   'P 1'
#
loop_
_entity.id
_entity.type
_entity.pdbx_description
1 polymer ?
#
loop_
_entity_poly.entity_id
_entity_poly.type
_entity_poly.pdbx_seq_one_letter_code
_entity_poly.pdbx_strand_id
1 'polypeptide(L)'
;MMRPAELLIIENAKECPDFRYYLPLMKKAERNVTSHPDICIETCKALVEGVSKTIILSLEEGVRPEDIKDLDVSPLVKRAGKLLQQDDTIIEEGFVTRVASVAHFIGVLRNERGDISHGKAVPKVIQSNDKLANAILQVSSGLLIYMLDTYFTKLKDKRARAAQAELQKEQAADLEQVPYDDNQDFNSWLDESYPYDGKLSYSFALFSLYYEDYLVRLEEFRDIAEEEDE
;
A
#
# COMPACT_ATOMS: atom_id res chain seq x y z
N MET A 1 21.32 -3.12 -19.91
CA MET A 1 19.91 -3.53 -19.83
C MET A 1 19.46 -3.31 -18.39
N MET A 2 18.33 -2.65 -18.19
CA MET A 2 17.82 -2.31 -16.86
C MET A 2 17.18 -3.54 -16.22
N ARG A 3 17.41 -3.77 -14.92
CA ARG A 3 16.89 -4.98 -14.23
C ARG A 3 15.43 -4.80 -13.82
N PRO A 4 14.66 -5.89 -13.63
CA PRO A 4 13.25 -5.80 -13.25
C PRO A 4 12.98 -4.98 -11.98
N ALA A 5 13.81 -5.12 -10.94
CA ALA A 5 13.68 -4.31 -9.72
C ALA A 5 13.86 -2.80 -9.97
N GLU A 6 14.78 -2.43 -10.87
CA GLU A 6 15.02 -1.03 -11.24
C GLU A 6 13.83 -0.47 -12.03
N LEU A 7 13.25 -1.28 -12.93
CA LEU A 7 12.05 -0.93 -13.70
C LEU A 7 10.86 -0.65 -12.77
N LEU A 8 10.59 -1.54 -11.80
CA LEU A 8 9.54 -1.34 -10.81
C LEU A 8 9.70 -0.01 -10.06
N ILE A 9 10.93 0.33 -9.64
CA ILE A 9 11.20 1.61 -8.97
C ILE A 9 10.88 2.79 -9.90
N ILE A 10 11.31 2.73 -11.17
CA ILE A 10 11.13 3.83 -12.13
C ILE A 10 9.66 4.03 -12.49
N GLU A 11 8.94 2.95 -12.75
CA GLU A 11 7.51 2.97 -13.08
C GLU A 11 6.67 3.59 -11.97
N ASN A 12 7.06 3.37 -10.71
CA ASN A 12 6.37 3.90 -9.54
C ASN A 12 7.01 5.19 -8.99
N ALA A 13 7.99 5.77 -9.67
CA ALA A 13 8.80 6.87 -9.13
C ALA A 13 8.10 8.24 -9.06
N LYS A 14 6.95 8.40 -9.73
CA LYS A 14 6.08 9.57 -9.52
C LYS A 14 5.46 9.54 -8.13
N GLU A 15 5.05 8.35 -7.70
CA GLU A 15 4.28 8.12 -6.49
C GLU A 15 5.13 7.76 -5.28
N CYS A 16 6.32 7.19 -5.52
CA CYS A 16 7.28 6.75 -4.52
C CYS A 16 8.69 7.24 -4.90
N PRO A 17 8.93 8.56 -4.97
CA PRO A 17 10.18 9.11 -5.48
C PRO A 17 11.42 8.69 -4.68
N ASP A 18 11.26 8.46 -3.38
CA ASP A 18 12.35 8.12 -2.46
C ASP A 18 13.03 6.78 -2.80
N PHE A 19 12.32 5.85 -3.44
CA PHE A 19 12.91 4.57 -3.87
C PHE A 19 14.02 4.76 -4.91
N ARG A 20 14.09 5.90 -5.60
CA ARG A 20 15.21 6.24 -6.49
C ARG A 20 16.56 6.22 -5.76
N TYR A 21 16.57 6.43 -4.44
CA TYR A 21 17.76 6.29 -3.61
C TYR A 21 18.44 4.91 -3.75
N TYR A 22 17.67 3.85 -4.03
CA TYR A 22 18.21 2.49 -4.15
C TYR A 22 18.83 2.20 -5.52
N LEU A 23 18.53 2.97 -6.58
CA LEU A 23 19.03 2.69 -7.94
C LEU A 23 20.58 2.72 -8.03
N PRO A 24 21.29 3.71 -7.45
CA PRO A 24 22.76 3.68 -7.43
C PRO A 24 23.32 2.50 -6.63
N LEU A 25 22.62 2.03 -5.60
CA LEU A 25 23.03 0.89 -4.78
C LEU A 25 22.86 -0.42 -5.57
N MET A 26 21.78 -0.59 -6.33
CA MET A 26 21.60 -1.74 -7.23
C MET A 26 22.76 -1.84 -8.23
N LYS A 27 23.08 -0.75 -8.93
CA LYS A 27 24.22 -0.68 -9.84
C LYS A 27 25.56 -0.92 -9.14
N LYS A 28 25.71 -0.43 -7.90
CA LYS A 28 26.90 -0.68 -7.08
C LYS A 28 27.05 -2.16 -6.74
N ALA A 29 25.98 -2.88 -6.43
CA ALA A 29 26.05 -4.31 -6.17
C ALA A 29 26.53 -5.05 -7.42
N GLU A 30 25.95 -4.75 -8.58
CA GLU A 30 26.28 -5.41 -9.85
C GLU A 30 27.73 -5.19 -10.28
N ARG A 31 28.22 -3.94 -10.28
CA ARG A 31 29.57 -3.63 -10.75
C ARG A 31 30.69 -4.25 -9.91
N ASN A 32 30.37 -4.66 -8.68
CA ASN A 32 31.34 -5.20 -7.73
C ASN A 32 31.35 -6.73 -7.65
N VAL A 33 30.46 -7.44 -8.36
CA VAL A 33 30.35 -8.91 -8.29
C VAL A 33 31.70 -9.60 -8.49
N THR A 34 32.46 -9.19 -9.51
CA THR A 34 33.73 -9.84 -9.85
C THR A 34 34.93 -9.18 -9.18
N SER A 35 34.97 -7.85 -9.12
CA SER A 35 36.13 -7.10 -8.63
C SER A 35 36.18 -6.98 -7.11
N HIS A 36 35.03 -6.85 -6.45
CA HIS A 36 34.90 -6.71 -5.00
C HIS A 36 33.68 -7.49 -4.47
N PRO A 37 33.72 -8.83 -4.48
CA PRO A 37 32.58 -9.67 -4.12
C PRO A 37 31.97 -9.34 -2.75
N ASP A 38 32.79 -9.01 -1.75
CA ASP A 38 32.30 -8.64 -0.41
C ASP A 38 31.53 -7.30 -0.43
N ILE A 39 31.93 -6.32 -1.25
CA ILE A 39 31.18 -5.06 -1.45
C ILE A 39 29.82 -5.33 -2.11
N CYS A 40 29.75 -6.30 -3.04
CA CYS A 40 28.49 -6.74 -3.63
C CYS A 40 27.54 -7.27 -2.54
N ILE A 41 28.04 -8.17 -1.68
CA ILE A 41 27.27 -8.78 -0.57
C ILE A 41 26.82 -7.71 0.44
N GLU A 42 27.71 -6.79 0.83
CA GLU A 42 27.38 -5.66 1.71
C GLU A 42 26.27 -4.78 1.12
N THR A 43 26.36 -4.50 -0.18
CA THR A 43 25.37 -3.66 -0.86
C THR A 43 24.02 -4.38 -0.97
N CYS A 44 24.01 -5.69 -1.22
CA CYS A 44 22.80 -6.52 -1.21
C CYS A 44 22.12 -6.51 0.16
N LYS A 45 22.88 -6.66 1.25
CA LYS A 45 22.35 -6.54 2.62
C LYS A 45 21.67 -5.19 2.82
N ALA A 46 22.36 -4.10 2.49
CA ALA A 46 21.86 -2.74 2.68
C ALA A 46 20.59 -2.46 1.87
N LEU A 47 20.50 -2.98 0.65
CA LEU A 47 19.31 -2.88 -0.19
C LEU A 47 18.10 -3.60 0.43
N VAL A 48 18.28 -4.86 0.85
CA VAL A 48 17.23 -5.67 1.48
C VAL A 48 16.77 -5.05 2.81
N GLU A 49 17.71 -4.56 3.63
CA GLU A 49 17.41 -3.84 4.88
C GLU A 49 16.64 -2.55 4.61
N GLY A 50 17.12 -1.71 3.69
CA GLY A 50 16.52 -0.44 3.36
C GLY A 50 15.08 -0.60 2.89
N VAL A 51 14.86 -1.46 1.88
CA VAL A 51 13.51 -1.71 1.35
C VAL A 51 12.59 -2.28 2.41
N SER A 52 13.05 -3.22 3.24
CA SER A 52 12.25 -3.76 4.34
C SER A 52 11.86 -2.67 5.35
N LYS A 53 12.79 -1.79 5.73
CA LYS A 53 12.52 -0.66 6.64
C LYS A 53 11.51 0.32 6.03
N THR A 54 11.66 0.66 4.75
CA THR A 54 10.72 1.55 4.05
C THR A 54 9.31 0.96 4.02
N ILE A 55 9.16 -0.34 3.75
CA ILE A 55 7.86 -1.03 3.77
C ILE A 55 7.24 -0.96 5.17
N ILE A 56 8.01 -1.27 6.22
CA ILE A 56 7.53 -1.25 7.61
C ILE A 56 7.04 0.15 7.98
N LEU A 57 7.85 1.18 7.74
CA LEU A 57 7.50 2.57 8.06
C LEU A 57 6.29 3.08 7.27
N SER A 58 6.03 2.52 6.08
CA SER A 58 4.89 2.93 5.25
C SER A 58 3.59 2.20 5.57
N LEU A 59 3.65 0.93 6.01
CA LEU A 59 2.47 0.09 6.16
C LEU A 59 2.07 -0.12 7.62
N GLU A 60 2.99 0.02 8.57
CA GLU A 60 2.70 -0.22 9.99
C GLU A 60 2.52 1.09 10.74
N GLU A 61 1.32 1.31 11.26
CA GLU A 61 0.99 2.54 11.98
C GLU A 61 1.75 2.65 13.31
N GLY A 62 2.23 3.86 13.62
CA GLY A 62 2.90 4.17 14.88
C GLY A 62 4.37 3.75 14.99
N VAL A 63 4.93 3.07 13.98
CA VAL A 63 6.36 2.71 13.97
C VAL A 63 7.22 3.91 13.55
N ARG A 64 8.29 4.17 14.30
CA ARG A 64 9.26 5.23 14.00
C ARG A 64 10.59 4.64 13.54
N PRO A 65 11.42 5.39 12.79
CA PRO A 65 12.73 4.93 12.34
C PRO A 65 13.61 4.38 13.46
N GLU A 66 13.53 4.96 14.65
CA GLU A 66 14.30 4.59 15.84
C GLU A 66 13.96 3.19 16.35
N ASP A 67 12.72 2.75 16.17
CA ASP A 67 12.22 1.47 16.66
C ASP A 67 12.76 0.30 15.83
N ILE A 68 13.26 0.58 14.61
CA ILE A 68 13.75 -0.44 13.67
C ILE A 68 15.20 -0.24 13.21
N LYS A 69 15.87 0.83 13.66
CA LYS A 69 17.21 1.20 13.16
C LYS A 69 18.26 0.11 13.42
N ASP A 70 18.25 -0.48 14.62
CA ASP A 70 19.27 -1.43 15.11
C ASP A 70 18.85 -2.90 14.91
N LEU A 71 17.72 -3.14 14.24
CA LEU A 71 17.30 -4.50 13.93
C LEU A 71 18.16 -5.09 12.81
N ASP A 72 18.49 -6.37 12.97
CA ASP A 72 19.15 -7.15 11.92
C ASP A 72 18.25 -7.31 10.69
N VAL A 73 18.86 -7.58 9.53
CA VAL A 73 18.13 -7.79 8.27
C VAL A 73 17.04 -8.88 8.34
N SER A 74 17.26 -9.97 9.08
CA SER A 74 16.31 -11.08 9.12
C SER A 74 14.96 -10.71 9.77
N PRO A 75 14.91 -10.13 10.98
CA PRO A 75 13.64 -9.68 11.55
C PRO A 75 12.97 -8.58 10.71
N LEU A 76 13.74 -7.71 10.06
CA LEU A 76 13.20 -6.70 9.14
C LEU A 76 12.48 -7.33 7.95
N VAL A 77 13.11 -8.29 7.27
CA VAL A 77 12.50 -9.00 6.13
C VAL A 77 11.24 -9.75 6.55
N LYS A 78 11.25 -10.43 7.71
CA LYS A 78 10.07 -11.13 8.22
C LYS A 78 8.91 -10.17 8.50
N ARG A 79 9.20 -9.06 9.17
CA ARG A 79 8.17 -8.06 9.52
C ARG A 79 7.59 -7.39 8.29
N ALA A 80 8.45 -6.96 7.35
CA ALA A 80 8.01 -6.41 6.07
C ALA A 80 7.16 -7.41 5.27
N GLY A 81 7.60 -8.66 5.15
CA GLY A 81 6.83 -9.68 4.44
C GLY A 81 5.48 -10.00 5.09
N LYS A 82 5.38 -9.99 6.43
CA LYS A 82 4.09 -10.12 7.13
C LYS A 82 3.13 -8.97 6.82
N LEU A 83 3.62 -7.73 6.79
CA LEU A 83 2.81 -6.56 6.40
C LEU A 83 2.34 -6.66 4.95
N LEU A 84 3.21 -7.14 4.05
CA LEU A 84 2.85 -7.38 2.66
C LEU A 84 1.87 -8.54 2.46
N GLN A 85 1.78 -9.48 3.41
CA GLN A 85 0.80 -10.56 3.36
C GLN A 85 -0.60 -10.14 3.83
N GLN A 86 -0.71 -9.11 4.68
CA GLN A 86 -2.01 -8.68 5.19
C GLN A 86 -2.96 -8.36 4.03
N ASP A 87 -4.11 -9.03 3.97
CA ASP A 87 -5.13 -8.86 2.93
C ASP A 87 -4.69 -9.23 1.49
N ASP A 88 -3.61 -10.00 1.32
CA ASP A 88 -3.11 -10.40 0.00
C ASP A 88 -2.52 -11.82 0.00
N THR A 89 -3.01 -12.67 -0.92
CA THR A 89 -2.55 -14.06 -1.08
C THR A 89 -1.31 -14.19 -1.95
N ILE A 90 -0.83 -13.11 -2.58
CA ILE A 90 0.35 -13.14 -3.46
C ILE A 90 1.62 -13.40 -2.65
N ILE A 91 1.67 -12.98 -1.38
CA ILE A 91 2.81 -13.20 -0.49
C ILE A 91 2.68 -14.52 0.26
N GLU A 92 3.58 -15.45 -0.06
CA GLU A 92 3.67 -16.77 0.57
C GLU A 92 4.49 -16.70 1.87
N GLU A 93 3.84 -16.85 3.04
CA GLU A 93 4.50 -16.77 4.35
C GLU A 93 5.68 -17.75 4.49
N GLY A 94 5.50 -18.97 4.01
CA GLY A 94 6.53 -20.00 4.02
C GLY A 94 7.74 -19.62 3.17
N PHE A 95 7.53 -18.85 2.09
CA PHE A 95 8.60 -18.31 1.26
C PHE A 95 9.33 -17.17 1.99
N VAL A 96 8.60 -16.18 2.52
CA VAL A 96 9.18 -15.04 3.27
C VAL A 96 10.05 -15.53 4.42
N THR A 97 9.58 -16.52 5.19
CA THR A 97 10.32 -17.08 6.34
C THR A 97 11.65 -17.71 5.90
N ARG A 98 11.65 -18.46 4.79
CA ARG A 98 12.87 -19.07 4.24
C ARG A 98 13.82 -18.02 3.68
N VAL A 99 13.30 -17.03 2.97
CA VAL A 99 14.12 -15.94 2.44
C VAL A 99 14.74 -15.09 3.55
N ALA A 100 14.03 -14.86 4.66
CA ALA A 100 14.60 -14.19 5.82
C ALA A 100 15.80 -14.94 6.44
N SER A 101 15.86 -16.27 6.29
CA SER A 101 17.03 -17.07 6.68
C SER A 101 18.20 -16.84 5.72
N VAL A 102 17.94 -16.68 4.42
CA VAL A 102 18.97 -16.28 3.46
C VAL A 102 19.48 -14.87 3.76
N ALA A 103 18.58 -13.93 4.07
CA ALA A 103 18.96 -12.58 4.47
C ALA A 103 19.84 -12.58 5.74
N HIS A 104 19.49 -13.41 6.74
CA HIS A 104 20.35 -13.62 7.91
C HIS A 104 21.76 -14.06 7.51
N PHE A 105 21.88 -15.06 6.63
CA PHE A 105 23.17 -15.54 6.15
C PHE A 105 23.98 -14.46 5.42
N ILE A 106 23.32 -13.61 4.61
CA ILE A 106 23.95 -12.42 3.99
C ILE A 106 24.53 -11.49 5.08
N GLY A 107 23.78 -11.28 6.17
CA GLY A 107 24.23 -10.51 7.32
C GLY A 107 25.47 -11.11 8.00
N VAL A 108 25.49 -12.42 8.20
CA VAL A 108 26.64 -13.16 8.76
C VAL A 108 27.87 -13.01 7.87
N LEU A 109 27.74 -13.27 6.57
CA LEU A 109 28.84 -13.12 5.59
C LEU A 109 29.42 -11.70 5.60
N ARG A 110 28.56 -10.68 5.63
CA ARG A 110 28.99 -9.28 5.74
C ARG A 110 29.77 -9.03 7.04
N ASN A 111 29.32 -9.56 8.16
CA ASN A 111 30.01 -9.35 9.44
C ASN A 111 31.37 -10.06 9.46
N GLU A 112 31.48 -11.24 8.87
CA GLU A 112 32.72 -12.02 8.79
C GLU A 112 33.71 -11.48 7.75
N ARG A 113 33.22 -10.91 6.63
CA ARG A 113 34.06 -10.65 5.45
C ARG A 113 33.92 -9.24 4.88
N GLY A 114 33.10 -8.37 5.43
CA GLY A 114 32.88 -7.02 4.89
C GLY A 114 34.16 -6.18 4.77
N ASP A 115 34.27 -5.42 3.68
CA ASP A 115 35.37 -4.47 3.41
C ASP A 115 35.15 -3.12 4.09
N ILE A 116 33.90 -2.64 4.06
CA ILE A 116 33.54 -1.28 4.49
C ILE A 116 33.04 -1.31 5.94
N SER A 117 32.70 -2.51 6.40
CA SER A 117 32.07 -2.82 7.65
C SER A 117 33.11 -3.17 8.71
N HIS A 118 33.45 -2.22 9.59
CA HIS A 118 34.26 -2.44 10.81
C HIS A 118 35.80 -2.34 10.68
N GLY A 119 36.33 -1.68 9.65
CA GLY A 119 37.75 -1.25 9.64
C GLY A 119 38.75 -2.40 9.81
N LYS A 120 38.51 -3.53 9.13
CA LYS A 120 39.32 -4.74 9.28
C LYS A 120 40.75 -4.51 8.79
N ALA A 121 41.71 -5.16 9.48
CA ALA A 121 43.12 -5.10 9.14
C ALA A 121 43.41 -5.73 7.76
N VAL A 122 44.38 -5.15 7.05
CA VAL A 122 44.91 -5.65 5.78
C VAL A 122 46.22 -6.41 6.07
N PRO A 123 46.47 -7.58 5.44
CA PRO A 123 45.66 -8.25 4.42
C PRO A 123 44.47 -9.03 4.99
N LYS A 124 43.38 -9.09 4.23
CA LYS A 124 42.22 -9.94 4.55
C LYS A 124 42.61 -11.41 4.48
N VAL A 125 42.24 -12.17 5.52
CA VAL A 125 42.48 -13.63 5.58
C VAL A 125 41.42 -14.41 4.78
N ILE A 126 40.19 -13.88 4.69
CA ILE A 126 39.06 -14.54 4.03
C ILE A 126 38.34 -13.51 3.14
N GLN A 127 38.12 -13.86 1.87
CA GLN A 127 37.33 -13.10 0.90
C GLN A 127 36.26 -13.99 0.27
N SER A 128 35.10 -13.42 -0.05
CA SER A 128 34.10 -14.13 -0.84
C SER A 128 34.53 -14.24 -2.30
N ASN A 129 34.15 -15.33 -2.97
CA ASN A 129 34.34 -15.45 -4.41
C ASN A 129 33.18 -14.82 -5.18
N ASP A 130 33.42 -14.57 -6.45
CA ASP A 130 32.48 -13.98 -7.41
C ASP A 130 31.19 -14.81 -7.58
N LYS A 131 31.30 -16.15 -7.57
CA LYS A 131 30.14 -17.06 -7.71
C LYS A 131 29.16 -16.91 -6.56
N LEU A 132 29.67 -16.83 -5.32
CA LEU A 132 28.85 -16.61 -4.12
C LEU A 132 28.21 -15.22 -4.15
N ALA A 133 28.99 -14.18 -4.48
CA ALA A 133 28.45 -12.83 -4.61
C ALA A 133 27.37 -12.73 -5.68
N ASN A 134 27.56 -13.37 -6.83
CA ASN A 134 26.55 -13.43 -7.88
C ASN A 134 25.28 -14.17 -7.42
N ALA A 135 25.41 -15.30 -6.71
CA ALA A 135 24.26 -16.01 -6.16
C ALA A 135 23.46 -15.14 -5.17
N ILE A 136 24.16 -14.44 -4.27
CA ILE A 136 23.56 -13.51 -3.32
C ILE A 136 22.87 -12.34 -4.05
N LEU A 137 23.49 -11.80 -5.09
CA LEU A 137 22.90 -10.75 -5.92
C LEU A 137 21.59 -11.23 -6.57
N GLN A 138 21.57 -12.42 -7.16
CA GLN A 138 20.36 -12.96 -7.81
C GLN A 138 19.23 -13.19 -6.80
N VAL A 139 19.54 -13.80 -5.65
CA VAL A 139 18.53 -14.03 -4.60
C VAL A 139 18.00 -12.73 -4.03
N SER A 140 18.89 -11.77 -3.74
CA SER A 140 18.49 -10.45 -3.22
C SER A 140 17.66 -9.69 -4.24
N SER A 141 18.03 -9.75 -5.52
CA SER A 141 17.25 -9.11 -6.60
C SER A 141 15.86 -9.73 -6.74
N GLY A 142 15.75 -11.06 -6.72
CA GLY A 142 14.46 -11.76 -6.77
C GLY A 142 13.56 -11.41 -5.59
N LEU A 143 14.12 -11.34 -4.38
CA LEU A 143 13.39 -10.89 -3.20
C LEU A 143 12.91 -9.45 -3.33
N LEU A 144 13.78 -8.54 -3.79
CA LEU A 144 13.42 -7.13 -3.97
C LEU A 144 12.30 -6.96 -5.00
N ILE A 145 12.34 -7.69 -6.11
CA ILE A 145 11.25 -7.70 -7.11
C ILE A 145 9.94 -8.09 -6.43
N TYR A 146 9.94 -9.21 -5.72
CA TYR A 146 8.75 -9.74 -5.07
C TYR A 146 8.17 -8.77 -4.03
N MET A 147 9.03 -8.18 -3.18
CA MET A 147 8.57 -7.24 -2.15
C MET A 147 8.11 -5.90 -2.72
N LEU A 148 8.83 -5.35 -3.71
CA LEU A 148 8.51 -4.06 -4.31
C LEU A 148 7.22 -4.10 -5.12
N ASP A 149 7.03 -5.16 -5.91
CA ASP A 149 5.83 -5.31 -6.74
C ASP A 149 4.56 -5.37 -5.89
N THR A 150 4.54 -6.21 -4.85
CA THR A 150 3.43 -6.28 -3.90
C THR A 150 3.25 -4.96 -3.16
N TYR A 151 4.35 -4.34 -2.70
CA TYR A 151 4.27 -3.07 -1.99
C TYR A 151 3.62 -1.96 -2.84
N PHE A 152 4.07 -1.78 -4.09
CA PHE A 152 3.51 -0.77 -4.98
C PHE A 152 2.06 -1.08 -5.35
N THR A 153 1.68 -2.35 -5.49
CA THR A 153 0.30 -2.77 -5.72
C THR A 153 -0.58 -2.38 -4.53
N LYS A 154 -0.17 -2.70 -3.31
CA LYS A 154 -0.90 -2.30 -2.09
C LYS A 154 -1.08 -0.79 -1.96
N LEU A 155 -0.07 0.00 -2.30
CA LEU A 155 -0.20 1.45 -2.27
C LEU A 155 -1.23 1.97 -3.27
N LYS A 156 -1.26 1.41 -4.49
CA LYS A 156 -2.26 1.74 -5.50
C LYS A 156 -3.66 1.39 -5.00
N ASP A 157 -3.84 0.20 -4.44
CA ASP A 157 -5.13 -0.25 -3.91
C ASP A 157 -5.61 0.58 -2.73
N LYS A 158 -4.70 0.96 -1.82
CA LYS A 158 -5.04 1.82 -0.67
C LYS A 158 -5.53 3.19 -1.15
N ARG A 159 -4.91 3.75 -2.18
CA ARG A 159 -5.32 5.04 -2.75
C ARG A 159 -6.61 4.94 -3.54
N ALA A 160 -6.79 3.88 -4.33
CA ALA A 160 -8.03 3.65 -5.05
C ALA A 160 -9.21 3.55 -4.07
N ARG A 161 -9.04 2.83 -2.95
CA ARG A 161 -10.03 2.76 -1.87
C ARG A 161 -10.28 4.11 -1.21
N ALA A 162 -9.24 4.90 -0.94
CA ALA A 162 -9.39 6.24 -0.37
C ALA A 162 -10.15 7.19 -1.31
N ALA A 163 -9.79 7.21 -2.60
CA ALA A 163 -10.47 8.03 -3.61
C ALA A 163 -11.94 7.61 -3.81
N GLN A 164 -12.23 6.31 -3.78
CA GLN A 164 -13.62 5.81 -3.81
C GLN A 164 -14.40 6.25 -2.56
N ALA A 165 -13.79 6.22 -1.38
CA ALA A 165 -14.42 6.67 -0.15
C ALA A 165 -14.66 8.19 -0.11
N GLU A 166 -13.77 8.99 -0.70
CA GLU A 166 -13.98 10.45 -0.87
C GLU A 166 -15.12 10.72 -1.84
N LEU A 167 -15.15 10.05 -3.00
CA LEU A 167 -16.25 10.21 -3.96
C LEU A 167 -17.61 9.82 -3.34
N GLN A 168 -17.67 8.75 -2.55
CA GLN A 168 -18.89 8.35 -1.84
C GLN A 168 -19.32 9.39 -0.80
N LYS A 169 -18.37 10.05 -0.13
CA LYS A 169 -18.69 11.14 0.81
C LYS A 169 -19.19 12.38 0.11
N GLU A 170 -18.61 12.75 -1.03
CA GLU A 170 -19.08 13.87 -1.85
C GLU A 170 -20.49 13.59 -2.38
N GLN A 171 -20.74 12.40 -2.93
CA GLN A 171 -22.08 11.97 -3.36
C GLN A 171 -23.11 11.95 -2.22
N ALA A 172 -22.69 11.56 -1.00
CA ALA A 172 -23.55 11.60 0.17
C ALA A 172 -23.76 13.02 0.73
N ALA A 173 -22.85 13.96 0.45
CA ALA A 173 -22.96 15.36 0.87
C ALA A 173 -23.84 16.19 -0.08
N ASP A 174 -23.89 15.84 -1.37
CA ASP A 174 -24.80 16.45 -2.35
C ASP A 174 -26.28 16.01 -2.15
N LEU A 175 -26.51 14.93 -1.40
CA LEU A 175 -27.83 14.54 -0.92
C LEU A 175 -28.03 15.12 0.49
N GLU A 176 -28.34 16.41 0.59
CA GLU A 176 -28.91 16.96 1.83
C GLU A 176 -30.21 16.20 2.09
N GLN A 177 -30.17 15.24 3.02
CA GLN A 177 -31.34 14.41 3.29
C GLN A 177 -32.42 15.30 3.89
N VAL A 178 -33.46 15.57 3.11
CA VAL A 178 -34.60 16.35 3.56
C VAL A 178 -35.33 15.49 4.60
N PRO A 179 -35.47 15.94 5.86
CA PRO A 179 -36.18 15.17 6.87
C PRO A 179 -37.63 14.95 6.46
N TYR A 180 -38.13 13.73 6.60
CA TYR A 180 -39.52 13.40 6.29
C TYR A 180 -40.51 14.31 7.03
N ASP A 181 -40.23 14.57 8.31
CA ASP A 181 -41.09 15.36 9.20
C ASP A 181 -41.17 16.85 8.83
N ASP A 182 -40.22 17.36 8.03
CA ASP A 182 -40.20 18.77 7.59
C ASP A 182 -41.15 19.05 6.41
N ASN A 183 -41.77 18.01 5.82
CA ASN A 183 -42.60 18.13 4.61
C ASN A 183 -44.02 17.59 4.84
N GLN A 184 -44.64 17.91 5.98
CA GLN A 184 -45.96 17.38 6.35
C GLN A 184 -47.08 17.67 5.34
N ASP A 185 -47.10 18.87 4.75
CA ASP A 185 -48.14 19.26 3.80
C ASP A 185 -48.06 18.41 2.53
N PHE A 186 -46.85 18.23 2.00
CA PHE A 186 -46.58 17.33 0.89
C PHE A 186 -46.91 15.86 1.22
N ASN A 187 -46.49 15.38 2.39
CA ASN A 187 -46.76 14.02 2.82
C ASN A 187 -48.26 13.74 2.93
N SER A 188 -49.02 14.69 3.48
CA SER A 188 -50.47 14.61 3.60
C SER A 188 -51.13 14.61 2.22
N TRP A 189 -50.69 15.49 1.31
CA TRP A 189 -51.16 15.52 -0.07
C TRP A 189 -50.93 14.19 -0.80
N LEU A 190 -49.74 13.59 -0.65
CA LEU A 190 -49.44 12.28 -1.22
C LEU A 190 -50.35 11.17 -0.66
N ASP A 191 -50.57 11.16 0.65
CA ASP A 191 -51.39 10.13 1.29
C ASP A 191 -52.89 10.28 0.98
N GLU A 192 -53.37 11.50 0.81
CA GLU A 192 -54.74 11.77 0.34
C GLU A 192 -54.94 11.45 -1.13
N SER A 193 -53.93 11.71 -1.97
CA SER A 193 -53.96 11.43 -3.41
C SER A 193 -53.82 9.94 -3.72
N TYR A 194 -53.07 9.21 -2.88
CA TYR A 194 -52.81 7.78 -3.03
C TYR A 194 -53.17 7.03 -1.73
N PRO A 195 -54.46 6.98 -1.36
CA PRO A 195 -54.89 6.33 -0.13
C PRO A 195 -54.56 4.83 -0.18
N TYR A 196 -53.90 4.34 0.86
CA TYR A 196 -53.47 2.96 0.99
C TYR A 196 -53.99 2.35 2.30
N ASP A 197 -54.74 1.25 2.20
CA ASP A 197 -55.33 0.55 3.35
C ASP A 197 -54.32 -0.28 4.19
N GLY A 198 -53.02 -0.09 3.95
CA GLY A 198 -51.96 -0.77 4.68
C GLY A 198 -51.63 -0.11 6.02
N LYS A 199 -50.72 -0.73 6.78
CA LYS A 199 -50.23 -0.17 8.06
C LYS A 199 -49.25 1.00 7.88
N LEU A 200 -48.74 1.20 6.67
CA LEU A 200 -47.76 2.22 6.33
C LEU A 200 -48.44 3.23 5.39
N SER A 201 -48.22 4.52 5.60
CA SER A 201 -48.69 5.56 4.67
C SER A 201 -47.88 5.50 3.37
N TYR A 202 -48.47 5.97 2.27
CA TYR A 202 -47.84 5.94 0.96
C TYR A 202 -46.61 6.85 0.93
N SER A 203 -46.73 8.06 1.46
CA SER A 203 -45.66 9.05 1.61
C SER A 203 -44.45 8.47 2.36
N PHE A 204 -44.66 7.80 3.50
CA PHE A 204 -43.59 7.20 4.30
C PHE A 204 -42.97 5.98 3.61
N ALA A 205 -43.77 5.19 2.89
CA ALA A 205 -43.28 4.07 2.08
C ALA A 205 -42.36 4.58 0.96
N LEU A 206 -42.77 5.64 0.26
CA LEU A 206 -42.02 6.27 -0.81
C LEU A 206 -40.70 6.86 -0.26
N PHE A 207 -40.76 7.62 0.83
CA PHE A 207 -39.57 8.15 1.51
C PHE A 207 -38.58 7.05 1.93
N SER A 208 -39.07 5.99 2.57
CA SER A 208 -38.22 4.97 3.18
C SER A 208 -37.63 3.96 2.19
N LEU A 209 -38.32 3.71 1.08
CA LEU A 209 -37.97 2.65 0.13
C LEU A 209 -37.50 3.19 -1.23
N TYR A 210 -37.92 4.40 -1.60
CA TYR A 210 -37.71 5.02 -2.91
C TYR A 210 -37.43 6.53 -2.76
N TYR A 211 -36.41 6.87 -1.96
CA TYR A 211 -36.11 8.25 -1.56
C TYR A 211 -35.89 9.21 -2.74
N GLU A 212 -35.27 8.75 -3.84
CA GLU A 212 -35.08 9.57 -5.05
C GLU A 212 -36.43 9.96 -5.69
N ASP A 213 -37.38 9.03 -5.78
CA ASP A 213 -38.72 9.30 -6.31
C ASP A 213 -39.52 10.23 -5.38
N TYR A 214 -39.30 10.12 -4.06
CA TYR A 214 -39.87 11.05 -3.08
C TYR A 214 -39.38 12.48 -3.32
N LEU A 215 -38.09 12.68 -3.59
CA LEU A 215 -37.53 14.00 -3.87
C LEU A 215 -38.08 14.61 -5.16
N VAL A 216 -38.20 13.83 -6.23
CA VAL A 216 -38.78 14.30 -7.49
C VAL A 216 -40.22 14.78 -7.29
N ARG A 217 -41.03 13.99 -6.57
CA ARG A 217 -42.42 14.37 -6.25
C ARG A 217 -42.51 15.60 -5.35
N LEU A 218 -41.57 15.77 -4.42
CA LEU A 218 -41.50 16.93 -3.55
C LEU A 218 -41.15 18.21 -4.32
N GLU A 219 -40.27 18.11 -5.31
CA GLU A 219 -39.96 19.21 -6.24
C GLU A 219 -41.19 19.58 -7.07
N GLU A 220 -41.87 18.61 -7.69
CA GLU A 220 -43.13 18.83 -8.43
C GLU A 220 -44.21 19.51 -7.58
N PHE A 221 -44.35 19.12 -6.31
CA PHE A 221 -45.31 19.72 -5.39
C PHE A 221 -44.98 21.19 -5.08
N ARG A 222 -43.69 21.52 -4.93
CA ARG A 222 -43.23 22.89 -4.69
C ARG A 222 -43.45 23.78 -5.91
N ASP A 223 -43.18 23.26 -7.10
CA ASP A 223 -43.41 23.98 -8.37
C ASP A 223 -44.90 24.33 -8.55
N ILE A 224 -45.80 23.38 -8.25
CA ILE A 224 -47.26 23.61 -8.32
C ILE A 224 -47.70 24.68 -7.32
N ALA A 225 -47.18 24.65 -6.09
CA ALA A 225 -47.53 25.63 -5.07
C ALA A 225 -47.04 27.05 -5.43
N GLU A 226 -45.88 27.17 -6.07
CA GLU A 226 -45.37 28.47 -6.57
C GLU A 226 -46.21 29.03 -7.73
N GLU A 227 -46.72 28.18 -8.63
CA GLU A 227 -47.61 28.60 -9.73
C GLU A 227 -49.01 29.03 -9.25
N GLU A 228 -49.50 28.52 -8.11
CA GLU A 228 -50.80 28.89 -7.54
C GLU A 228 -50.76 30.21 -6.73
N ASP A 229 -49.57 30.66 -6.31
CA ASP A 229 -49.35 31.90 -5.54
C ASP A 229 -49.04 33.14 -6.42
N GLU A 230 -48.90 33.00 -7.75
CA GLU A 230 -48.76 34.10 -8.74
C GLU A 230 -50.11 34.59 -9.34
#